data_AF-A0A9W7PCY9-F1
#
_entry.id   AF-A0A9W7PCY9-F1
#
_cell.length_a   1.000
_cell.length_b   1.000
_cell.length_c   1.000
_cell.angle_alpha   90.00
_cell.angle_beta   90.00
_cell.angle_gamma   90.00
#
_symmetry.space_group_name_H-M   'P 1'
#
loop_
_entity.id
_entity.type
_entity.pdbx_description
1 polymer ?
#
loop_
_entity_poly.entity_id
_entity_poly.type
_entity_poly.pdbx_seq_one_letter_code
_entity_poly.pdbx_strand_id
1 'polypeptide(L)'
;MGLFGTKNPKTITDTEFSWKENKIKITDRYVESSGLINFVRVPKKHIETVTYEIKTGKVAMSVDINLIGKGVVLGSIAVGLDLKEEVQDWLLEKLNLF
;
A
#
# COMPACT_ATOMS: atom_id res chain seq x y z
N MET A 1 20.20 1.07 -30.00
CA MET A 1 18.99 0.77 -29.22
C MET A 1 19.27 -0.47 -28.36
N GLY A 2 19.75 -0.26 -27.13
CA GLY A 2 19.95 -1.33 -26.15
C GLY A 2 18.77 -1.35 -25.20
N LEU A 3 17.97 -2.41 -25.26
CA LEU A 3 16.75 -2.64 -24.45
C LEU A 3 17.09 -3.07 -23.01
N PHE A 4 17.94 -2.31 -22.33
CA PHE A 4 18.23 -2.49 -20.91
C PHE A 4 18.06 -1.14 -20.20
N GLY A 5 16.80 -0.75 -20.04
CA GLY A 5 16.39 0.44 -19.31
C GLY A 5 15.52 0.06 -18.11
N THR A 6 16.07 0.31 -16.93
CA THR A 6 15.37 0.54 -15.65
C THR A 6 14.62 -0.63 -15.00
N LYS A 7 15.31 -1.23 -14.02
CA LYS A 7 14.83 -1.62 -12.67
C LYS A 7 13.38 -1.21 -12.43
N ASN A 8 12.53 -2.18 -12.04
CA ASN A 8 11.20 -1.99 -11.45
C ASN A 8 11.01 -0.57 -10.90
N PRO A 9 10.28 0.33 -11.58
CA PRO A 9 10.15 1.70 -11.13
C PRO A 9 9.24 1.69 -9.89
N LYS A 10 9.87 1.58 -8.71
CA LYS A 10 9.25 1.98 -7.45
C LYS A 10 9.23 3.50 -7.49
N THR A 11 8.07 4.10 -7.72
CA THR A 11 7.89 5.55 -7.71
C THR A 11 7.31 5.92 -6.36
N ILE A 12 8.17 6.35 -5.45
CA ILE A 12 7.78 6.83 -4.12
C ILE A 12 7.80 8.35 -4.19
N THR A 13 6.62 8.94 -4.09
CA THR A 13 6.37 10.37 -4.10
C THR A 13 5.71 10.74 -2.77
N ASP A 14 5.69 12.03 -2.44
CA ASP A 14 5.10 12.52 -1.20
C ASP A 14 3.60 12.15 -1.05
N THR A 15 2.91 11.93 -2.16
CA THR A 15 1.47 11.62 -2.23
C THR A 15 1.15 10.32 -2.95
N GLU A 16 2.13 9.65 -3.56
CA GLU A 16 1.89 8.49 -4.42
C GLU A 16 3.02 7.47 -4.25
N PHE A 17 2.65 6.22 -3.98
CA PHE A 17 3.57 5.09 -3.86
C PHE A 17 3.20 4.06 -4.94
N SER A 18 4.01 3.93 -5.99
CA SER A 18 3.77 2.98 -7.09
C SER A 18 4.85 1.91 -7.15
N TRP A 19 4.46 0.65 -7.30
CA TRP A 19 5.36 -0.49 -7.51
C TRP A 19 4.76 -1.45 -8.54
N LYS A 20 5.58 -1.88 -9.51
CA LYS A 20 5.13 -2.73 -10.63
C LYS A 20 3.88 -2.13 -11.30
N GLU A 21 2.74 -2.83 -11.28
CA GLU A 21 1.44 -2.38 -11.81
C GLU A 21 0.47 -1.89 -10.72
N ASN A 22 0.95 -1.71 -9.49
CA ASN A 22 0.16 -1.19 -8.38
C ASN A 22 0.59 0.23 -8.03
N LYS A 23 -0.37 1.06 -7.65
CA LYS A 23 -0.17 2.40 -7.13
C LYS A 23 -1.06 2.60 -5.91
N ILE A 24 -0.51 3.17 -4.85
CA ILE A 24 -1.24 3.77 -3.75
C ILE A 24 -1.10 5.27 -3.91
N LYS A 25 -2.21 5.98 -3.79
CA LYS A 25 -2.29 7.42 -3.85
C LYS A 25 -2.95 7.92 -2.58
N ILE A 26 -2.26 8.78 -1.85
CA ILE A 26 -2.82 9.48 -0.71
C ILE A 26 -3.25 10.85 -1.21
N THR A 27 -4.56 10.99 -1.40
CA THR A 27 -5.22 12.26 -1.66
C THR A 27 -5.55 12.94 -0.32
N ASP A 28 -5.80 14.25 -0.35
CA ASP A 28 -6.08 15.06 0.84
C ASP A 28 -7.21 14.53 1.76
N ARG A 29 -8.13 13.71 1.23
CA ARG A 29 -9.22 13.09 1.99
C ARG A 29 -9.23 11.58 2.01
N TYR A 30 -8.51 10.92 1.10
CA TYR A 30 -8.64 9.47 0.86
C TYR A 30 -7.29 8.84 0.52
N VAL A 31 -7.07 7.63 1.03
CA VAL A 31 -6.05 6.69 0.58
C VAL A 31 -6.68 5.80 -0.47
N GLU A 32 -6.17 5.87 -1.69
CA GLU A 32 -6.66 5.16 -2.87
C GLU A 32 -5.57 4.20 -3.35
N SER A 33 -5.74 2.90 -3.16
CA SER A 33 -4.94 1.91 -3.88
C SER A 33 -5.62 1.59 -5.21
N SER A 34 -4.83 1.47 -6.27
CA SER A 34 -5.27 1.05 -7.59
C SER A 34 -4.17 0.20 -8.20
N GLY A 35 -4.49 -1.02 -8.58
CA GLY A 35 -3.48 -1.89 -9.17
C GLY A 35 -4.03 -3.24 -9.58
N LEU A 36 -3.14 -4.05 -10.13
CA LEU A 36 -3.46 -5.41 -10.55
C LEU A 36 -3.79 -6.33 -9.36
N ILE A 37 -3.33 -5.97 -8.15
CA ILE A 37 -3.53 -6.77 -6.94
C ILE A 37 -4.79 -6.33 -6.16
N ASN A 38 -5.07 -5.02 -6.02
CA ASN A 38 -6.35 -4.56 -5.44
C ASN A 38 -6.67 -3.07 -5.68
N PHE A 39 -7.96 -2.72 -5.71
CA PHE A 39 -8.46 -1.34 -5.72
C PHE A 39 -9.22 -1.03 -4.42
N VAL A 40 -8.74 -0.10 -3.62
CA VAL A 40 -9.32 0.25 -2.32
C VAL A 40 -9.33 1.76 -2.15
N ARG A 41 -10.42 2.31 -1.63
CA ARG A 41 -10.54 3.74 -1.30
C ARG A 41 -10.98 3.91 0.14
N VAL A 42 -10.08 4.38 1.00
CA VAL A 42 -10.34 4.59 2.43
C VAL A 42 -10.19 6.06 2.80
N PRO A 43 -11.17 6.70 3.47
CA PRO A 43 -11.02 8.07 3.92
C PRO A 43 -9.94 8.21 5.00
N LYS A 44 -8.93 9.07 4.79
CA LYS A 44 -7.78 9.25 5.70
C LYS A 44 -8.21 9.59 7.13
N LYS A 45 -9.28 10.39 7.25
CA LYS A 45 -9.80 10.90 8.53
C LYS A 45 -10.37 9.80 9.44
N HIS A 46 -10.67 8.63 8.86
CA HIS A 46 -11.19 7.50 9.61
C HIS A 46 -10.09 6.48 9.93
N ILE A 47 -8.92 6.56 9.31
CA ILE A 47 -7.83 5.62 9.55
C ILE A 47 -7.17 6.01 10.88
N GLU A 48 -7.19 5.10 11.83
CA GLU A 48 -6.57 5.26 13.14
C GLU A 48 -5.33 4.36 13.29
N THR A 49 -5.24 3.28 12.51
CA THR A 49 -4.13 2.33 12.59
C THR A 49 -3.93 1.65 11.24
N VAL A 50 -2.68 1.33 10.94
CA VAL A 50 -2.30 0.51 9.79
C VAL A 50 -1.66 -0.77 10.32
N THR A 51 -2.17 -1.93 9.93
CA THR A 51 -1.57 -3.24 10.24
C THR A 51 -1.26 -3.98 8.96
N TYR A 52 -0.43 -5.01 9.04
CA TYR A 52 -0.20 -5.91 7.94
C TYR A 52 -0.45 -7.35 8.38
N GLU A 53 -0.99 -8.14 7.48
CA GLU A 53 -1.22 -9.57 7.68
C GLU A 53 -0.46 -10.34 6.60
N ILE A 54 0.42 -11.24 7.01
CA ILE A 54 1.18 -12.09 6.08
C ILE A 54 0.34 -13.35 5.82
N LYS A 55 -0.21 -13.48 4.61
CA LYS A 55 -0.90 -14.69 4.20
C LYS A 55 0.08 -15.65 3.55
N THR A 56 0.48 -16.66 4.29
CA THR A 56 1.29 -17.79 3.81
C THR A 56 0.38 -18.87 3.20
N GLY A 57 -0.28 -18.55 2.08
CA GLY A 57 -1.04 -19.51 1.28
C GLY A 57 -0.13 -20.28 0.31
N LYS A 58 -0.34 -21.60 0.20
CA LYS A 58 0.51 -22.65 -0.44
C LYS A 58 1.26 -22.37 -1.76
N VAL A 59 1.09 -21.24 -2.45
CA VAL A 59 1.77 -20.96 -3.73
C VAL A 59 2.22 -19.50 -3.90
N ALA A 60 1.79 -18.57 -3.03
CA ALA A 60 2.20 -17.17 -3.09
C ALA A 60 2.22 -16.53 -1.70
N MET A 61 3.38 -16.02 -1.29
CA MET A 61 3.52 -15.22 -0.07
C MET A 61 3.07 -13.78 -0.38
N SER A 62 1.83 -13.47 -0.02
CA SER A 62 1.23 -12.13 -0.18
C SER A 62 0.99 -11.51 1.18
N VAL A 63 1.20 -10.20 1.29
CA VAL A 63 0.95 -9.46 2.53
C VAL A 63 -0.19 -8.50 2.29
N ASP A 64 -1.19 -8.49 3.15
CA ASP A 64 -2.30 -7.56 3.10
C ASP A 64 -2.11 -6.46 4.14
N ILE A 65 -1.95 -5.22 3.72
CA ILE A 65 -1.93 -4.06 4.60
C ILE A 65 -3.36 -3.63 4.88
N ASN A 66 -3.81 -3.85 6.11
CA ASN A 66 -5.14 -3.48 6.57
C ASN A 66 -5.12 -2.06 7.17
N LEU A 67 -5.97 -1.21 6.62
CA LEU A 67 -6.26 0.12 7.15
C LEU A 67 -7.42 -0.02 8.14
N ILE A 68 -7.16 0.22 9.42
CA ILE A 68 -8.12 0.08 10.52
C ILE A 68 -8.58 1.45 10.98
N GLY A 69 -9.89 1.57 11.20
CA GLY A 69 -10.51 2.79 11.71
C GLY A 69 -11.78 2.49 12.47
N LYS A 70 -11.98 3.17 13.61
CA LYS A 70 -13.10 2.97 14.53
C LYS A 70 -13.32 1.50 14.92
N GLY A 71 -12.24 0.73 15.04
CA GLY A 71 -12.27 -0.69 15.38
C GLY A 71 -12.69 -1.64 14.24
N VAL A 72 -12.82 -1.16 13.00
CA VAL A 72 -13.11 -1.99 11.83
C VAL A 72 -12.05 -1.84 10.74
N VAL A 73 -11.84 -2.89 9.93
CA VAL A 73 -10.99 -2.82 8.74
C VAL A 73 -11.72 -2.00 7.68
N LEU A 74 -11.22 -0.81 7.38
CA LEU A 74 -11.76 0.07 6.36
C LEU A 74 -11.34 -0.36 4.94
N GLY A 75 -10.20 -1.03 4.81
CA GLY A 75 -9.73 -1.58 3.55
C GLY A 75 -8.42 -2.34 3.68
N SER A 76 -8.12 -3.17 2.66
CA SER A 76 -6.96 -4.07 2.66
C SER A 76 -6.18 -3.93 1.36
N ILE A 77 -4.92 -3.53 1.44
CA ILE A 77 -4.02 -3.33 0.30
C ILE A 77 -3.06 -4.50 0.22
N ALA A 78 -3.24 -5.35 -0.78
CA ALA A 78 -2.34 -6.46 -1.04
C ALA A 78 -1.01 -5.96 -1.64
N VAL A 79 0.08 -6.24 -0.94
CA VAL A 79 1.45 -5.88 -1.28
C VAL A 79 2.34 -7.13 -1.33
N GLY A 80 3.47 -7.01 -2.04
CA GLY A 80 4.49 -8.05 -2.05
C GLY A 80 5.23 -8.10 -0.71
N LEU A 81 5.69 -9.28 -0.30
CA LEU A 81 6.40 -9.47 0.97
C LEU A 81 7.69 -8.62 1.08
N ASP A 82 8.36 -8.34 -0.04
CA ASP A 82 9.53 -7.45 -0.16
C ASP A 82 9.21 -5.97 0.13
N LEU A 83 7.95 -5.57 -0.03
CA LEU A 83 7.50 -4.18 0.03
C LEU A 83 6.63 -3.86 1.24
N LYS A 84 6.31 -4.87 2.05
CA LYS A 84 5.36 -4.72 3.15
C LYS A 84 5.82 -3.66 4.17
N GLU A 85 7.10 -3.69 4.55
CA GLU A 85 7.67 -2.80 5.55
C GLU A 85 7.74 -1.38 4.99
N GLU A 86 8.27 -1.23 3.77
CA GLU A 86 8.37 0.06 3.08
C GLU A 86 7.00 0.74 2.87
N VAL A 87 5.97 -0.02 2.48
CA VAL A 87 4.60 0.52 2.31
C VAL A 87 3.94 0.82 3.64
N GLN A 88 4.17 0.00 4.67
CA GLN A 88 3.63 0.24 6.00
C GLN A 88 4.24 1.51 6.62
N ASP A 89 5.57 1.63 6.63
CA ASP A 89 6.25 2.82 7.14
C ASP A 89 5.82 4.08 6.39
N TRP A 90 5.74 4.02 5.06
CA TRP A 90 5.24 5.13 4.25
C TRP A 90 3.79 5.51 4.59
N LEU A 91 2.90 4.53 4.77
CA LEU A 91 1.52 4.80 5.17
C LEU A 91 1.44 5.39 6.58
N LEU A 92 2.23 4.89 7.53
CA LEU A 92 2.27 5.41 8.90
C LEU A 92 2.78 6.86 8.92
N GLU A 93 3.85 7.17 8.18
CA GLU A 93 4.41 8.52 8.05
C GLU A 93 3.40 9.47 7.41
N LYS A 94 2.80 9.09 6.28
CA LYS A 94 1.86 9.95 5.55
C LYS A 94 0.50 10.11 6.22
N LEU A 95 0.08 9.14 7.02
CA LEU A 95 -1.11 9.26 7.86
C LEU A 95 -0.82 10.01 9.16
N ASN A 96 0.44 10.41 9.40
CA ASN A 96 0.88 11.14 10.59
C ASN A 96 0.46 10.41 11.88
N LEU A 97 0.60 9.08 11.85
CA LEU A 97 0.33 8.19 12.99
C LEU A 97 1.56 8.06 13.91
N PHE A 98 2.56 8.93 13.72
CA PHE A 98 3.80 9.06 14.49
C PHE A 98 3.99 10.50 14.99
#